data_AF-A0A4R3KWY2-F1
#
_entry.id   AF-A0A4R3KWY2-F1
#
_cell.length_a   1.000
_cell.length_b   1.000
_cell.length_c   1.000
_cell.angle_alpha   90.00
_cell.angle_beta   90.00
_cell.angle_gamma   90.00
#
_symmetry.space_group_name_H-M   'P 1'
#
loop_
_entity.id
_entity.type
_entity.pdbx_description
1 polymer ?
#
loop_
_entity_poly.entity_id
_entity_poly.type
_entity_poly.pdbx_seq_one_letter_code
_entity_poly.pdbx_strand_id
1 'polypeptide(L)'
;MDTPQQTENIPAVKKLADSVVLKAVLIGGLTLLLLIPTVWIQSLIQERQQRQDEVIAEISDKWAGQQLLEGPVLLLPYKSMVGRRDTSGAITYKEVISTIHILPETLEITGSAATETLHRGIYDAVVYDADIKVSGRFSPLDLKKPGIDPAGILWNEAKVVIGLSDLKGLKNNPVIRLGSETYGVEPDFTSLKLFSHNLVILPDLGTVRNTGLDFSFDLDLKGSRQLSFLPLGKTTTVKLESQWNNPSFTGRYLPEERQVGQDGFTAAWTMPYFNRPYPQQWTGENTALQAEEKAASFGVEFLLPVDQYQKTMRSAKYAVLIILLTFAALFFSEFLGKRKVHPFQYLLIGAAMIIYYILLLSFSEQLDFNTAYLIASAATVILIGAFLAAILNKRSAAALAAILSTFYVFIFVLIQLQDLALLLGSVGLFLIVAVMMYFSAKMDWSRQLS
;
A
#
# COMPACT_ATOMS: atom_id res chain seq x y z
N MET A 1 -43.69 3.23 81.79
CA MET A 1 -42.73 2.26 81.23
C MET A 1 -43.20 1.98 79.82
N ASP A 2 -42.74 2.81 78.87
CA ASP A 2 -42.90 2.57 77.43
C ASP A 2 -41.48 2.60 76.86
N THR A 3 -41.03 1.45 76.36
CA THR A 3 -39.72 1.31 75.71
C THR A 3 -39.96 1.20 74.20
N PRO A 4 -39.39 2.09 73.38
CA PRO A 4 -39.67 2.14 71.94
C PRO A 4 -38.93 1.03 71.17
N GLN A 5 -39.61 0.48 70.16
CA GLN A 5 -39.03 -0.43 69.17
C GLN A 5 -37.92 0.28 68.38
N GLN A 6 -36.70 -0.26 68.45
CA GLN A 6 -35.59 0.11 67.58
C GLN A 6 -35.87 -0.42 66.16
N THR A 7 -36.11 0.49 65.22
CA THR A 7 -35.96 0.25 63.79
C THR A 7 -34.49 -0.03 63.49
N GLU A 8 -34.18 -1.29 63.20
CA GLU A 8 -32.86 -1.74 62.78
C GLU A 8 -32.59 -1.23 61.36
N ASN A 9 -31.84 -0.12 61.27
CA ASN A 9 -31.36 0.45 60.01
C ASN A 9 -30.37 -0.52 59.34
N ILE A 10 -30.86 -1.31 58.38
CA ILE A 10 -29.99 -2.05 57.46
C ILE A 10 -29.23 -1.01 56.60
N PRO A 11 -27.89 -1.04 56.56
CA PRO A 11 -27.10 0.06 56.01
C PRO A 11 -27.30 0.19 54.50
N ALA A 12 -27.56 1.42 54.04
CA ALA A 12 -27.76 1.81 52.64
C ALA A 12 -26.68 1.30 51.66
N VAL A 13 -25.50 0.95 52.17
CA VAL A 13 -24.38 0.34 51.43
C VAL A 13 -24.78 -1.01 50.81
N LYS A 14 -25.67 -1.79 51.44
CA LYS A 14 -26.14 -3.08 50.92
C LYS A 14 -27.15 -2.94 49.76
N LYS A 15 -27.94 -1.85 49.73
CA LYS A 15 -28.89 -1.54 48.63
C LYS A 15 -28.22 -0.99 47.37
N LEU A 16 -27.06 -0.34 47.51
CA LEU A 16 -26.28 0.15 46.37
C LEU A 16 -25.63 -0.98 45.56
N ALA A 17 -25.17 -2.05 46.22
CA ALA A 17 -24.50 -3.19 45.58
C ALA A 17 -25.42 -4.07 44.72
N ASP A 18 -26.74 -4.03 44.94
CA ASP A 18 -27.74 -4.79 44.18
C ASP A 18 -28.41 -3.99 43.05
N SER A 19 -27.99 -2.74 42.81
CA SER A 19 -28.56 -1.90 41.76
C SER A 19 -28.08 -2.31 40.37
N VAL A 20 -29.04 -2.59 39.49
CA VAL A 20 -28.83 -2.87 38.06
C VAL A 20 -28.00 -1.76 37.38
N VAL A 21 -28.17 -0.51 37.82
CA VAL A 21 -27.42 0.66 37.32
C VAL A 21 -25.94 0.55 37.66
N LEU A 22 -25.59 0.19 38.90
CA LEU A 22 -24.20 0.02 39.32
C LEU A 22 -23.51 -1.07 38.51
N LYS A 23 -24.24 -2.16 38.23
CA LYS A 23 -23.72 -3.25 37.41
C LYS A 23 -23.51 -2.86 35.95
N ALA A 24 -24.44 -2.11 35.36
CA ALA A 24 -24.29 -1.58 34.01
C ALA A 24 -23.07 -0.63 33.90
N VAL A 25 -22.88 0.24 34.90
CA VAL A 25 -21.68 1.12 34.99
C VAL A 25 -20.41 0.28 35.11
N LEU A 26 -20.41 -0.79 35.90
CA LEU A 26 -19.26 -1.68 36.05
C LEU A 26 -18.93 -2.37 34.72
N ILE A 27 -19.93 -2.92 34.01
CA ILE A 27 -19.74 -3.54 32.69
C ILE A 27 -19.24 -2.51 31.67
N GLY A 28 -19.76 -1.28 31.70
CA GLY A 28 -19.27 -0.17 30.87
C GLY A 28 -17.80 0.15 31.18
N GLY A 29 -17.44 0.26 32.46
CA GLY A 29 -16.05 0.46 32.89
C GLY A 29 -15.13 -0.69 32.49
N LEU A 30 -15.61 -1.94 32.57
CA LEU A 30 -14.86 -3.12 32.15
C LEU A 30 -14.70 -3.18 30.63
N THR A 31 -15.71 -2.75 29.87
CA THR A 31 -15.61 -2.58 28.41
C THR A 31 -14.52 -1.58 28.07
N LEU A 32 -14.52 -0.40 28.71
CA LEU A 32 -13.48 0.62 28.53
C LEU A 32 -12.10 0.10 28.92
N LEU A 33 -11.99 -0.66 30.01
CA LEU A 33 -10.75 -1.29 30.44
C LEU A 33 -10.19 -2.25 29.36
N LEU A 34 -11.05 -3.02 28.69
CA LEU A 34 -10.64 -3.95 27.62
C LEU A 34 -10.31 -3.24 26.29
N LEU A 35 -10.61 -1.96 26.14
CA LEU A 35 -10.15 -1.19 24.98
C LEU A 35 -8.64 -0.98 25.01
N ILE A 36 -8.04 -0.86 26.19
CA ILE A 36 -6.58 -0.69 26.36
C ILE A 36 -5.80 -1.84 25.69
N PRO A 37 -6.01 -3.12 26.07
CA PRO A 37 -5.31 -4.22 25.41
C PRO A 37 -5.70 -4.39 23.94
N THR A 38 -6.90 -3.99 23.53
CA THR A 38 -7.30 -3.99 22.11
C THR A 38 -6.38 -3.06 21.29
N VAL A 39 -6.07 -1.87 21.82
CA VAL A 39 -5.12 -0.94 21.17
C VAL A 39 -3.71 -1.55 21.12
N TRP A 40 -3.27 -2.25 22.16
CA TRP A 40 -1.98 -2.96 22.15
C TRP A 40 -1.91 -4.03 21.06
N ILE A 41 -3.00 -4.78 20.84
CA ILE A 41 -3.05 -5.74 19.74
C ILE A 41 -2.99 -5.04 18.38
N GLN A 42 -3.69 -3.92 18.20
CA GLN A 42 -3.58 -3.15 16.97
C GLN A 42 -2.15 -2.67 16.74
N SER A 43 -1.47 -2.20 17.80
CA SER A 43 -0.04 -1.83 17.74
C SER A 43 0.85 -3.03 17.38
N LEU A 44 0.57 -4.21 17.94
CA LEU A 44 1.32 -5.43 17.61
C LEU A 44 1.13 -5.82 16.14
N ILE A 45 -0.09 -5.72 15.61
CA ILE A 45 -0.36 -5.99 14.18
C ILE A 45 0.39 -4.98 13.31
N GLN A 46 0.44 -3.69 13.69
CA GLN A 46 1.22 -2.67 12.99
C GLN A 46 2.73 -2.96 13.03
N GLU A 47 3.27 -3.36 14.18
CA GLU A 47 4.69 -3.75 14.30
C GLU A 47 5.01 -4.92 13.36
N ARG A 48 4.10 -5.90 13.26
CA ARG A 48 4.26 -7.04 12.34
C ARG A 48 4.17 -6.65 10.88
N GLN A 49 3.23 -5.77 10.52
CA GLN A 49 3.13 -5.22 9.17
C GLN A 49 4.37 -4.40 8.80
N GLN A 50 4.88 -3.57 9.71
CA GLN A 50 6.11 -2.83 9.48
C GLN A 50 7.31 -3.77 9.31
N ARG A 51 7.40 -4.84 10.11
CA ARG A 51 8.45 -5.86 9.94
C ARG A 51 8.35 -6.56 8.59
N GLN A 52 7.14 -6.77 8.06
CA GLN A 52 6.95 -7.27 6.70
C GLN A 52 7.56 -6.29 5.67
N ASP A 53 7.24 -5.00 5.77
CA ASP A 53 7.78 -3.99 4.86
C ASP A 53 9.32 -3.91 4.93
N GLU A 54 9.91 -4.02 6.13
CA GLU A 54 11.36 -4.08 6.33
C GLU A 54 11.99 -5.32 5.68
N VAL A 55 11.35 -6.49 5.81
CA VAL A 55 11.84 -7.74 5.20
C VAL A 55 11.70 -7.71 3.68
N ILE A 56 10.61 -7.16 3.16
CA ILE A 56 10.44 -6.92 1.72
C ILE A 56 11.56 -6.00 1.21
N ALA A 57 11.82 -4.90 1.91
CA ALA A 57 12.91 -3.98 1.54
C ALA A 57 14.29 -4.67 1.58
N GLU A 58 14.54 -5.57 2.54
CA GLU A 58 15.80 -6.33 2.59
C GLU A 58 15.92 -7.38 1.47
N ILE A 59 14.80 -8.00 1.06
CA ILE A 59 14.77 -8.88 -0.11
C ILE A 59 15.01 -8.07 -1.38
N SER A 60 14.34 -6.93 -1.54
CA SER A 60 14.54 -5.99 -2.64
C SER A 60 16.00 -5.52 -2.74
N ASP A 61 16.65 -5.24 -1.61
CA ASP A 61 18.06 -4.85 -1.59
C ASP A 61 19.00 -5.99 -2.00
N LYS A 62 18.67 -7.25 -1.71
CA LYS A 62 19.48 -8.40 -2.13
C LYS A 62 19.22 -8.84 -3.58
N TRP A 63 18.00 -8.63 -4.08
CA TRP A 63 17.61 -8.96 -5.44
C TRP A 63 17.88 -7.78 -6.38
N ALA A 64 16.94 -6.85 -6.44
CA ALA A 64 16.98 -5.56 -7.10
C ALA A 64 15.77 -4.78 -6.61
N GLY A 65 15.93 -3.47 -6.43
CA GLY A 65 14.87 -2.60 -5.95
C GLY A 65 13.71 -2.44 -6.93
N GLN A 66 12.87 -1.46 -6.65
CA GLN A 66 11.88 -1.00 -7.63
C GLN A 66 12.60 -0.46 -8.87
N GLN A 67 12.09 -0.78 -10.07
CA GLN A 67 12.65 -0.30 -11.33
C GLN A 67 11.82 0.84 -11.89
N LEU A 68 12.49 1.94 -12.21
CA LEU A 68 11.99 3.04 -13.01
C LEU A 68 12.90 3.15 -14.24
N LEU A 69 12.34 2.90 -15.42
CA LEU A 69 13.02 3.11 -16.69
C LEU A 69 12.78 4.53 -17.18
N GLU A 70 13.87 5.24 -17.39
CA GLU A 70 13.89 6.61 -17.85
C GLU A 70 14.72 6.69 -19.13
N GLY A 71 14.30 7.47 -20.11
CA GLY A 71 15.07 7.62 -21.34
C GLY A 71 14.52 6.83 -22.53
N PRO A 72 15.23 6.91 -23.67
CA PRO A 72 16.53 7.58 -23.79
C PRO A 72 16.40 9.10 -23.99
N VAL A 73 17.46 9.85 -23.65
CA VAL A 73 17.61 11.29 -23.90
C VAL A 73 18.89 11.54 -24.67
N LEU A 74 18.81 12.30 -25.76
CA LEU A 74 19.98 12.74 -26.53
C LEU A 74 20.47 14.08 -25.98
N LEU A 75 21.73 14.10 -25.55
CA LEU A 75 22.45 15.27 -25.09
C LEU A 75 23.40 15.73 -26.19
N LEU A 76 23.27 16.98 -26.60
CA LEU A 76 24.09 17.59 -27.64
C LEU A 76 24.80 18.83 -27.07
N PRO A 77 26.11 18.76 -26.81
CA PRO A 77 26.87 19.90 -26.32
C PRO A 77 27.01 20.99 -27.38
N TYR A 78 27.01 22.25 -26.94
CA TYR A 78 27.27 23.40 -27.79
C TYR A 78 28.03 24.49 -27.04
N LYS A 79 28.79 25.28 -27.78
CA LYS A 79 29.49 26.46 -27.27
C LYS A 79 28.52 27.62 -27.16
N SER A 80 28.44 28.20 -25.96
CA SER A 80 27.62 29.38 -25.68
C SER A 80 28.46 30.47 -25.03
N MET A 81 28.16 31.74 -25.35
CA MET A 81 28.78 32.89 -24.71
C MET A 81 27.92 33.36 -23.55
N VAL A 82 28.43 33.29 -22.33
CA VAL A 82 27.74 33.78 -21.13
C VAL A 82 28.37 35.08 -20.68
N GLY A 83 27.58 36.16 -20.65
CA GLY A 83 28.02 37.45 -20.12
C GLY A 83 28.10 37.40 -18.60
N ARG A 84 29.29 37.61 -18.03
CA ARG A 84 29.48 37.84 -16.59
C ARG A 84 29.78 39.31 -16.37
N ARG A 85 29.00 39.94 -15.49
CA ARG A 85 29.29 41.29 -15.02
C ARG A 85 30.42 41.21 -13.99
N ASP A 86 31.51 41.91 -14.25
CA ASP A 86 32.60 42.02 -13.28
C ASP A 86 32.22 42.99 -12.13
N THR A 87 33.10 43.12 -11.14
CA THR A 87 32.92 44.05 -10.01
C THR A 87 32.98 45.53 -10.44
N SER A 88 33.39 45.84 -11.68
CA SER A 88 33.44 47.18 -12.26
C SER A 88 32.19 47.56 -13.06
N GLY A 89 31.28 46.60 -13.30
CA GLY A 89 30.08 46.76 -14.11
C GLY A 89 30.24 46.42 -15.60
N ALA A 90 31.46 46.07 -16.05
CA ALA A 90 31.71 45.64 -17.42
C ALA A 90 31.20 44.20 -17.66
N ILE A 91 30.60 43.96 -18.82
CA ILE A 91 30.13 42.63 -19.22
C ILE A 91 31.26 41.94 -20.00
N THR A 92 31.85 40.92 -19.39
CA THR A 92 32.82 40.05 -20.07
C THR A 92 32.10 38.78 -20.52
N TYR A 93 32.15 38.48 -21.82
CA TYR A 93 31.61 37.24 -22.35
C TYR A 93 32.64 36.12 -22.21
N LYS A 94 32.27 35.03 -21.55
CA LYS A 94 33.10 33.82 -21.44
C LYS A 94 32.44 32.67 -22.22
N GLU A 95 33.25 31.96 -23.00
CA GLU A 95 32.82 30.71 -23.65
C GLU A 95 32.59 29.64 -22.58
N VAL A 96 31.41 29.04 -22.59
CA VAL A 96 31.00 27.94 -21.71
C VAL A 96 30.32 26.88 -22.57
N ILE A 97 30.61 25.60 -22.26
CA ILE A 97 29.92 24.47 -22.87
C ILE A 97 28.57 24.29 -22.16
N SER A 98 27.49 24.36 -22.92
CA SER A 98 26.13 24.09 -22.47
C SER A 98 25.60 22.86 -23.20
N THR A 99 24.51 22.28 -22.70
CA THR A 99 23.94 21.03 -23.23
C THR A 99 22.51 21.26 -23.70
N ILE A 100 22.23 20.84 -24.92
CA ILE A 100 20.86 20.70 -25.43
C ILE A 100 20.39 19.29 -25.07
N HIS A 101 19.23 19.20 -24.43
CA HIS A 101 18.56 17.95 -24.12
C HIS A 101 17.44 17.75 -25.13
N ILE A 102 17.40 16.59 -25.77
CA ILE A 102 16.45 16.26 -26.83
C ILE A 102 15.77 14.95 -26.48
N LEU A 103 14.45 15.01 -26.35
CA LEU A 103 13.62 13.84 -26.07
C LEU A 103 13.15 13.16 -27.38
N PRO A 104 12.73 11.88 -27.33
CA PRO A 104 12.18 11.16 -28.48
C PRO A 104 10.91 11.80 -29.05
N GLU A 105 10.76 11.80 -30.37
CA GLU A 105 9.46 12.05 -31.00
C GLU A 105 8.53 10.84 -30.78
N THR A 106 9.02 9.62 -31.04
CA THR A 106 8.31 8.38 -30.72
C THR A 106 9.11 7.57 -29.70
N LEU A 107 8.42 7.04 -28.69
CA LEU A 107 8.99 6.13 -27.71
C LEU A 107 8.04 4.94 -27.53
N GLU A 108 8.45 3.78 -27.98
CA GLU A 108 7.71 2.53 -27.88
C GLU A 108 8.43 1.57 -26.93
N ILE A 109 7.71 1.11 -25.92
CA ILE A 109 8.22 0.19 -24.90
C ILE A 109 7.30 -1.02 -24.88
N THR A 110 7.87 -2.21 -25.08
CA THR A 110 7.17 -3.48 -24.89
C THR A 110 7.89 -4.30 -23.84
N GLY A 111 7.18 -4.77 -22.83
CA GLY A 111 7.76 -5.52 -21.73
C GLY A 111 6.97 -6.77 -21.37
N SER A 112 7.68 -7.81 -20.93
CA SER A 112 7.11 -8.97 -20.25
C SER A 112 7.80 -9.13 -18.89
N ALA A 113 7.02 -9.21 -17.81
CA ALA A 113 7.53 -9.40 -16.45
C ALA A 113 7.14 -10.77 -15.91
N ALA A 114 8.11 -11.66 -15.76
CA ALA A 114 7.95 -12.95 -15.08
C ALA A 114 8.13 -12.74 -13.58
N THR A 115 7.07 -12.95 -12.80
CA THR A 115 7.05 -12.73 -11.35
C THR A 115 7.25 -14.03 -10.58
N GLU A 116 7.96 -13.95 -9.46
CA GLU A 116 8.06 -15.02 -8.47
C GLU A 116 7.95 -14.47 -7.04
N THR A 117 7.60 -15.34 -6.10
CA THR A 117 7.55 -15.00 -4.68
C THR A 117 8.82 -15.48 -3.99
N LEU A 118 9.55 -14.56 -3.37
CA LEU A 118 10.68 -14.91 -2.48
C LEU A 118 10.22 -14.90 -1.03
N HIS A 119 10.70 -15.89 -0.28
CA HIS A 119 10.34 -16.12 1.12
C HIS A 119 11.50 -15.77 2.05
N ARG A 120 11.18 -15.10 3.16
CA ARG A 120 12.12 -14.94 4.27
C ARG A 120 11.41 -15.02 5.61
N GLY A 121 11.67 -16.12 6.33
CA GLY A 121 10.97 -16.42 7.56
C GLY A 121 9.49 -16.68 7.26
N ILE A 122 8.62 -15.79 7.72
CA ILE A 122 7.16 -15.83 7.52
C ILE A 122 6.67 -14.76 6.53
N TYR A 123 7.59 -14.03 5.89
CA TYR A 123 7.26 -12.92 5.00
C TYR A 123 7.58 -13.25 3.56
N ASP A 124 6.71 -12.75 2.69
CA ASP A 124 6.77 -12.93 1.24
C ASP A 124 7.04 -11.59 0.56
N ALA A 125 7.82 -11.62 -0.51
CA ALA A 125 8.04 -10.47 -1.39
C ALA A 125 7.89 -10.91 -2.84
N VAL A 126 7.19 -10.09 -3.64
CA VAL A 126 7.07 -10.32 -5.09
C VAL A 126 8.27 -9.68 -5.79
N VAL A 127 9.03 -10.50 -6.50
CA VAL A 127 10.12 -10.07 -7.37
C VAL A 127 9.82 -10.46 -8.81
N TYR A 128 10.55 -9.87 -9.75
CA TYR A 128 10.40 -10.19 -11.16
C TYR A 128 11.72 -10.16 -11.92
N ASP A 129 11.73 -10.89 -13.01
CA ASP A 129 12.63 -10.74 -14.16
C ASP A 129 11.80 -10.17 -15.32
N ALA A 130 12.25 -9.05 -15.89
CA ALA A 130 11.54 -8.33 -16.94
C ALA A 130 12.41 -8.18 -18.19
N ASP A 131 11.87 -8.60 -19.33
CA ASP A 131 12.43 -8.36 -20.65
C ASP A 131 11.77 -7.11 -21.25
N ILE A 132 12.53 -6.01 -21.36
CA ILE A 132 12.04 -4.73 -21.86
C ILE A 132 12.70 -4.40 -23.18
N LYS A 133 11.90 -4.23 -24.24
CA LYS A 133 12.35 -3.77 -25.55
C LYS A 133 11.91 -2.34 -25.74
N VAL A 134 12.85 -1.48 -26.09
CA VAL A 134 12.62 -0.06 -26.31
C VAL A 134 13.03 0.29 -27.73
N SER A 135 12.17 1.02 -28.42
CA SER A 135 12.46 1.54 -29.76
C SER A 135 11.81 2.90 -29.96
N GLY A 136 12.29 3.64 -30.94
CA GLY A 136 11.73 4.95 -31.23
C GLY A 136 12.64 5.79 -32.10
N ARG A 137 12.32 7.09 -32.15
CA ARG A 137 13.04 8.07 -32.94
C ARG A 137 13.23 9.36 -32.16
N PHE A 138 14.44 9.91 -32.17
CA PHE A 138 14.71 11.22 -31.58
C PHE A 138 14.06 12.36 -32.36
N SER A 139 13.66 13.42 -31.65
CA SER A 139 13.15 14.62 -32.33
C SER A 139 14.26 15.32 -33.14
N PRO A 140 13.94 15.87 -34.32
CA PRO A 140 14.88 16.73 -35.03
C PRO A 140 15.17 17.99 -34.20
N LEU A 141 16.41 18.46 -34.25
CA LEU A 141 16.87 19.62 -33.50
C LEU A 141 16.10 20.87 -33.92
N ASP A 142 15.43 21.51 -32.96
CA ASP A 142 14.71 22.76 -33.22
C ASP A 142 15.57 23.96 -32.80
N LEU A 143 16.26 24.53 -33.80
CA LEU A 143 17.14 25.69 -33.64
C LEU A 143 16.38 27.01 -33.48
N LYS A 144 15.04 27.02 -33.54
CA LYS A 144 14.23 28.25 -33.43
C LYS A 144 14.26 28.88 -32.02
N LYS A 145 14.95 28.25 -31.06
CA LYS A 145 15.16 28.83 -29.73
C LYS A 145 16.27 29.87 -29.77
N PRO A 146 16.03 31.11 -29.30
CA PRO A 146 17.02 32.18 -29.36
C PRO A 146 18.28 31.81 -28.58
N GLY A 147 19.44 31.80 -29.24
CA GLY A 147 20.76 31.68 -28.58
C GLY A 147 21.64 30.48 -28.94
N ILE A 148 21.24 29.62 -29.89
CA ILE A 148 22.08 28.49 -30.34
C ILE A 148 22.64 28.81 -31.73
N ASP A 149 23.95 29.00 -31.82
CA ASP A 149 24.66 29.07 -33.10
C ASP A 149 24.88 27.65 -33.66
N PRO A 150 24.33 27.31 -34.84
CA PRO A 150 24.54 25.99 -35.45
C PRO A 150 26.01 25.63 -35.64
N ALA A 151 26.90 26.62 -35.83
CA ALA A 151 28.34 26.40 -35.97
C ALA A 151 29.03 26.02 -34.65
N GLY A 152 28.43 26.37 -33.50
CA GLY A 152 28.96 26.07 -32.17
C GLY A 152 28.61 24.69 -31.62
N ILE A 153 27.86 23.88 -32.39
CA ILE A 153 27.41 22.55 -31.96
C ILE A 153 28.53 21.52 -32.07
N LEU A 154 28.79 20.80 -30.98
CA LEU A 154 29.82 19.77 -30.87
C LEU A 154 29.21 18.39 -31.17
N TRP A 155 28.98 18.12 -32.46
CA TRP A 155 28.33 16.89 -32.93
C TRP A 155 29.09 15.60 -32.57
N ASN A 156 30.41 15.68 -32.44
CA ASN A 156 31.29 14.58 -32.07
C ASN A 156 31.31 14.27 -30.56
N GLU A 157 30.67 15.10 -29.74
CA GLU A 157 30.61 14.96 -28.28
C GLU A 157 29.18 14.65 -27.79
N ALA A 158 28.31 14.19 -28.69
CA ALA A 158 26.95 13.82 -28.32
C ALA A 158 26.94 12.64 -27.33
N LYS A 159 25.91 12.61 -26.47
CA LYS A 159 25.68 11.50 -25.53
C LYS A 159 24.23 11.05 -25.64
N VAL A 160 23.97 9.75 -25.61
CA VAL A 160 22.61 9.24 -25.36
C VAL A 160 22.58 8.62 -23.98
N VAL A 161 21.57 8.97 -23.20
CA VAL A 161 21.47 8.63 -21.78
C VAL A 161 20.17 7.89 -21.49
N ILE A 162 20.27 6.78 -20.79
CA ILE A 162 19.15 6.01 -20.23
C ILE A 162 19.30 6.04 -18.71
N GLY A 163 18.20 6.20 -17.99
CA GLY A 163 18.14 6.16 -16.54
C GLY A 163 17.52 4.88 -16.03
N LEU A 164 18.06 4.38 -14.93
CA LEU A 164 17.49 3.29 -14.13
C LEU A 164 17.55 3.66 -12.65
N SER A 165 16.49 3.36 -11.90
CA SER A 165 16.49 3.58 -10.45
C SER A 165 17.44 2.65 -9.69
N ASP A 166 17.66 1.41 -10.15
CA ASP A 166 18.62 0.47 -9.56
C ASP A 166 19.37 -0.34 -10.63
N LEU A 167 20.64 0.01 -10.87
CA LEU A 167 21.51 -0.67 -11.82
C LEU A 167 21.81 -2.13 -11.44
N LYS A 168 21.67 -2.53 -10.16
CA LYS A 168 21.89 -3.92 -9.73
C LYS A 168 20.91 -4.88 -10.42
N GLY A 169 19.74 -4.38 -10.81
CA GLY A 169 18.76 -5.17 -11.55
C GLY A 169 19.17 -5.51 -12.98
N LEU A 170 20.08 -4.77 -13.60
CA LEU A 170 20.46 -4.98 -14.98
C LEU A 170 21.31 -6.25 -15.13
N LYS A 171 20.78 -7.26 -15.83
CA LYS A 171 21.41 -8.59 -16.00
C LYS A 171 22.28 -8.69 -17.24
N ASN A 172 21.94 -7.96 -18.29
CA ASN A 172 22.68 -7.96 -19.54
C ASN A 172 23.64 -6.77 -19.62
N ASN A 173 24.58 -6.81 -20.57
CA ASN A 173 25.33 -5.63 -20.99
C ASN A 173 24.56 -5.01 -22.16
N PRO A 174 23.76 -3.96 -21.95
CA PRO A 174 22.89 -3.47 -23.00
C PRO A 174 23.69 -2.82 -24.12
N VAL A 175 23.09 -2.88 -25.31
CA VAL A 175 23.65 -2.32 -26.52
C VAL A 175 22.57 -1.46 -27.15
N ILE A 176 22.92 -0.21 -27.48
CA ILE A 176 22.01 0.71 -28.17
C ILE A 176 22.37 0.73 -29.64
N ARG A 177 21.39 0.44 -30.49
CA ARG A 177 21.46 0.72 -31.92
C ARG A 177 20.96 2.13 -32.13
N LEU A 178 21.76 2.96 -32.79
CA LEU A 178 21.42 4.35 -33.12
C LEU A 178 21.73 4.58 -34.60
N GLY A 179 20.69 4.76 -35.41
CA GLY A 179 20.83 4.72 -36.86
C GLY A 179 21.37 3.37 -37.33
N SER A 180 22.49 3.37 -38.07
CA SER A 180 23.17 2.15 -38.54
C SER A 180 24.23 1.62 -37.57
N GLU A 181 24.59 2.41 -36.55
CA GLU A 181 25.69 2.11 -35.65
C GLU A 181 25.20 1.42 -34.37
N THR A 182 26.09 0.66 -33.74
CA THR A 182 25.81 -0.13 -32.54
C THR A 182 26.82 0.23 -31.46
N TYR A 183 26.33 0.65 -30.30
CA TYR A 183 27.16 1.15 -29.20
C TYR A 183 26.96 0.30 -27.95
N GLY A 184 28.07 -0.14 -27.36
CA GLY A 184 28.06 -0.72 -26.01
C GLY A 184 27.76 0.37 -24.99
N VAL A 185 26.82 0.10 -24.09
CA VAL A 185 26.40 1.05 -23.05
C VAL A 185 27.32 0.93 -21.84
N GLU A 186 27.74 2.08 -21.30
CA GLU A 186 28.54 2.15 -20.08
C GLU A 186 27.83 2.94 -18.98
N PRO A 187 27.96 2.55 -17.71
CA PRO A 187 27.49 3.38 -16.60
C PRO A 187 28.30 4.68 -16.52
N ASP A 188 27.60 5.80 -16.39
CA ASP A 188 28.21 7.12 -16.24
C ASP A 188 28.27 7.53 -14.78
N PHE A 189 29.49 7.60 -14.26
CA PHE A 189 29.81 8.07 -12.91
C PHE A 189 30.35 9.51 -12.90
N THR A 190 30.22 10.25 -14.00
CA THR A 190 30.64 11.66 -14.09
C THR A 190 29.62 12.61 -13.45
N SER A 191 29.85 13.91 -13.57
CA SER A 191 28.98 14.95 -13.01
C SER A 191 27.65 15.15 -13.76
N LEU A 192 27.29 14.27 -14.69
CA LEU A 192 26.00 14.32 -15.37
C LEU A 192 24.87 14.07 -14.38
N LYS A 193 24.01 15.08 -14.19
CA LYS A 193 22.85 15.00 -13.30
C LYS A 193 21.55 14.91 -14.10
N LEU A 194 21.43 13.91 -14.98
CA LEU A 194 20.19 13.69 -15.72
C LEU A 194 19.22 12.85 -14.89
N PHE A 195 19.60 11.60 -14.63
CA PHE A 195 18.87 10.66 -13.79
C PHE A 195 19.71 10.26 -12.57
N SER A 196 19.10 9.49 -11.64
CA SER A 196 19.78 9.00 -10.44
C SER A 196 20.96 8.08 -10.76
N HIS A 197 20.77 7.18 -11.73
CA HIS A 197 21.85 6.39 -12.32
C HIS A 197 21.75 6.45 -13.83
N ASN A 198 22.85 6.78 -14.49
CA ASN A 198 22.90 7.04 -15.92
C ASN A 198 23.68 5.93 -16.64
N LEU A 199 23.09 5.42 -17.71
CA LEU A 199 23.70 4.54 -18.69
C LEU A 199 23.90 5.33 -19.98
N VAL A 200 25.11 5.36 -20.52
CA VAL A 200 25.50 6.32 -21.56
C VAL A 200 26.19 5.63 -22.72
N ILE A 201 25.93 6.14 -23.93
CA ILE A 201 26.75 5.93 -25.13
C ILE A 201 27.23 7.28 -25.66
N LEU A 202 28.37 7.26 -26.36
CA LEU A 202 29.02 8.45 -26.92
C LEU A 202 29.04 8.36 -28.46
N PRO A 203 27.91 8.59 -29.16
CA PRO A 203 27.88 8.55 -30.61
C PRO A 203 28.59 9.75 -31.23
N ASP A 204 29.42 9.51 -32.25
CA ASP A 204 29.96 10.58 -33.10
C ASP A 204 28.94 10.93 -34.18
N LEU A 205 28.27 12.08 -34.02
CA LEU A 205 27.30 12.60 -34.99
C LEU A 205 27.92 13.60 -35.97
N GLY A 206 29.25 13.73 -36.02
CA GLY A 206 29.96 14.72 -36.82
C GLY A 206 29.73 14.63 -38.33
N THR A 207 29.47 13.41 -38.83
CA THR A 207 29.21 13.12 -40.25
C THR A 207 27.73 13.32 -40.62
N VAL A 208 26.81 12.85 -39.77
CA VAL A 208 25.36 12.87 -40.04
C VAL A 208 24.76 14.25 -39.76
N ARG A 209 25.29 14.98 -38.75
CA ARG A 209 24.81 16.30 -38.30
C ARG A 209 23.29 16.41 -38.19
N ASN A 210 22.66 15.36 -37.69
CA ASN A 210 21.22 15.25 -37.52
C ASN A 210 20.92 14.55 -36.18
N THR A 211 19.87 14.98 -35.51
CA THR A 211 19.39 14.38 -34.26
C THR A 211 18.17 13.49 -34.47
N GLY A 212 17.52 13.54 -35.64
CA GLY A 212 16.33 12.75 -35.97
C GLY A 212 16.62 11.29 -36.28
N LEU A 213 17.31 10.61 -35.35
CA LEU A 213 17.85 9.26 -35.49
C LEU A 213 16.93 8.23 -34.84
N ASP A 214 16.78 7.09 -35.50
CA ASP A 214 16.10 5.94 -34.92
C ASP A 214 17.00 5.26 -33.88
N PHE A 215 16.39 4.76 -32.81
CA PHE A 215 17.08 4.01 -31.77
C PHE A 215 16.34 2.75 -31.37
N SER A 216 17.07 1.75 -30.91
CA SER A 216 16.51 0.56 -30.27
C SER A 216 17.49 -0.07 -29.29
N PHE A 217 16.99 -0.60 -28.17
CA PHE A 217 17.76 -1.37 -27.21
C PHE A 217 16.86 -2.30 -26.39
N ASP A 218 17.47 -3.37 -25.87
CA ASP A 218 16.82 -4.36 -25.02
C ASP A 218 17.47 -4.36 -23.63
N LEU A 219 16.65 -4.41 -22.58
CA LEU A 219 17.06 -4.50 -21.19
C LEU A 219 16.50 -5.79 -20.57
N ASP A 220 17.38 -6.58 -19.95
CA ASP A 220 17.00 -7.69 -19.07
C ASP A 220 17.15 -7.20 -17.62
N LEU A 221 16.02 -6.96 -16.95
CA LEU A 221 15.94 -6.27 -15.66
C LEU A 221 15.33 -7.17 -14.59
N LYS A 222 16.07 -7.36 -13.50
CA LYS A 222 15.50 -7.75 -12.21
C LYS A 222 14.93 -6.54 -11.49
N GLY A 223 13.81 -6.75 -10.82
CA GLY A 223 13.25 -5.78 -9.91
C GLY A 223 12.34 -6.42 -8.90
N SER A 224 11.79 -5.60 -8.02
CA SER A 224 10.85 -6.02 -7.00
C SER A 224 9.78 -4.96 -6.78
N ARG A 225 8.60 -5.41 -6.36
CA ARG A 225 7.42 -4.60 -6.02
C ARG A 225 6.85 -3.73 -7.14
N GLN A 226 7.62 -2.95 -7.87
CA GLN A 226 7.13 -2.00 -8.87
C GLN A 226 8.03 -1.96 -10.11
N LEU A 227 7.39 -1.85 -11.28
CA LEU A 227 8.01 -1.55 -12.56
C LEU A 227 7.31 -0.32 -13.17
N SER A 228 8.07 0.75 -13.35
CA SER A 228 7.57 2.05 -13.79
C SER A 228 8.37 2.61 -14.96
N PHE A 229 7.75 3.54 -15.69
CA PHE A 229 8.29 4.17 -16.88
C PHE A 229 8.10 5.69 -16.82
N LEU A 230 9.06 6.45 -17.35
CA LEU A 230 8.97 7.90 -17.52
C LEU A 230 8.63 8.25 -18.99
N PRO A 231 7.52 8.93 -19.28
CA PRO A 231 7.06 9.17 -20.66
C PRO A 231 7.80 10.32 -21.36
N LEU A 232 8.97 10.03 -21.92
CA LEU A 232 9.80 11.04 -22.57
C LEU A 232 9.49 11.27 -24.06
N GLY A 233 8.76 10.39 -24.72
CA GLY A 233 8.37 10.57 -26.12
C GLY A 233 7.37 11.70 -26.34
N LYS A 234 7.37 12.31 -27.53
CA LYS A 234 6.27 13.21 -27.96
C LYS A 234 4.95 12.42 -28.02
N THR A 235 5.07 11.17 -28.46
CA THR A 235 4.13 10.09 -28.20
C THR A 235 4.91 8.95 -27.53
N THR A 236 4.45 8.54 -26.34
CA THR A 236 4.98 7.35 -25.64
C THR A 236 3.91 6.26 -25.63
N THR A 237 4.27 5.07 -26.07
CA THR A 237 3.42 3.88 -26.03
C THR A 237 4.10 2.81 -25.19
N VAL A 238 3.41 2.27 -24.19
CA VAL A 238 3.93 1.19 -23.35
C VAL A 238 2.96 0.03 -23.37
N LYS A 239 3.46 -1.18 -23.63
CA LYS A 239 2.72 -2.44 -23.48
C LYS A 239 3.44 -3.33 -22.50
N LEU A 240 2.73 -3.80 -21.49
CA LEU A 240 3.29 -4.66 -20.45
C LEU A 240 2.39 -5.87 -20.23
N GLU A 241 2.99 -7.05 -20.12
CA GLU A 241 2.32 -8.28 -19.72
C GLU A 241 3.04 -8.98 -18.57
N SER A 242 2.30 -9.72 -17.76
CA SER A 242 2.83 -10.53 -16.67
C SER A 242 1.90 -11.67 -16.33
N GLN A 243 2.45 -12.75 -15.77
CA GLN A 243 1.68 -13.89 -15.24
C GLN A 243 1.10 -13.62 -13.84
N TRP A 244 1.33 -12.43 -13.28
CA TRP A 244 0.81 -12.06 -11.96
C TRP A 244 -0.66 -11.65 -12.01
N ASN A 245 -1.48 -12.18 -11.11
CA ASN A 245 -2.93 -11.94 -11.12
C ASN A 245 -3.40 -10.80 -10.20
N ASN A 246 -2.49 -10.18 -9.45
CA ASN A 246 -2.81 -9.08 -8.55
C ASN A 246 -1.99 -7.80 -8.84
N PRO A 247 -2.13 -7.19 -10.03
CA PRO A 247 -1.50 -5.92 -10.34
C PRO A 247 -2.25 -4.75 -9.70
N SER A 248 -1.49 -3.73 -9.31
CA SER A 248 -1.99 -2.39 -9.02
C SER A 248 -1.39 -1.42 -10.02
N PHE A 249 -2.22 -0.83 -10.87
CA PHE A 249 -1.76 0.19 -11.83
C PHE A 249 -1.62 1.52 -11.10
N THR A 250 -0.41 2.09 -11.10
CA THR A 250 -0.05 3.24 -10.28
C THR A 250 0.63 4.35 -11.10
N GLY A 251 0.81 5.51 -10.45
CA GLY A 251 1.38 6.71 -11.03
C GLY A 251 0.34 7.64 -11.65
N ARG A 252 0.80 8.57 -12.49
CA ARG A 252 -0.05 9.67 -12.99
C ARG A 252 -1.09 9.21 -14.02
N TYR A 253 -0.83 8.10 -14.70
CA TYR A 253 -1.67 7.60 -15.80
C TYR A 253 -1.98 6.12 -15.62
N LEU A 254 -3.27 5.79 -15.64
CA LEU A 254 -3.74 4.42 -15.73
C LEU A 254 -3.71 3.95 -17.19
N PRO A 255 -3.59 2.64 -17.45
CA PRO A 255 -3.61 2.11 -18.81
C PRO A 255 -4.96 2.36 -19.49
N GLU A 256 -4.91 2.67 -20.78
CA GLU A 256 -6.09 2.84 -21.64
C GLU A 256 -6.80 1.50 -21.85
N GLU A 257 -6.00 0.44 -22.08
CA GLU A 257 -6.47 -0.94 -22.18
C GLU A 257 -5.83 -1.78 -21.09
N ARG A 258 -6.64 -2.53 -20.33
CA ARG A 258 -6.16 -3.49 -19.34
C ARG A 258 -7.06 -4.71 -19.26
N GLN A 259 -6.44 -5.88 -19.11
CA GLN A 259 -7.13 -7.13 -18.78
C GLN A 259 -6.40 -7.76 -17.59
N VAL A 260 -7.15 -8.13 -16.57
CA VAL A 260 -6.63 -8.82 -15.37
C VAL A 260 -7.42 -10.11 -15.22
N GLY A 261 -6.72 -11.24 -15.24
CA GLY A 261 -7.27 -12.59 -15.11
C GLY A 261 -6.54 -13.38 -14.02
N GLN A 262 -6.94 -14.64 -13.84
CA GLN A 262 -6.29 -15.52 -12.86
C GLN A 262 -4.87 -15.92 -13.26
N ASP A 263 -4.58 -15.92 -14.57
CA ASP A 263 -3.30 -16.34 -15.15
C ASP A 263 -2.34 -15.16 -15.41
N GLY A 264 -2.75 -13.91 -15.12
CA GLY A 264 -1.92 -12.74 -15.37
C GLY A 264 -2.67 -11.46 -15.71
N PHE A 265 -1.93 -10.48 -16.22
CA PHE A 265 -2.47 -9.25 -16.76
C PHE A 265 -1.78 -8.81 -18.05
N THR A 266 -2.50 -8.02 -18.84
CA THR A 266 -1.98 -7.21 -19.94
C THR A 266 -2.43 -5.76 -19.76
N ALA A 267 -1.55 -4.82 -20.07
CA ALA A 267 -1.83 -3.39 -19.96
C ALA A 267 -1.14 -2.60 -21.06
N ALA A 268 -1.84 -1.60 -21.61
CA ALA A 268 -1.34 -0.70 -22.62
C ALA A 268 -1.61 0.76 -22.24
N TRP A 269 -0.57 1.60 -22.37
CA TRP A 269 -0.61 3.03 -22.17
C TRP A 269 -0.23 3.74 -23.47
N THR A 270 -0.93 4.84 -23.76
CA THR A 270 -0.55 5.80 -24.80
C THR A 270 -0.54 7.19 -24.19
N MET A 271 0.57 7.92 -24.33
CA MET A 271 0.70 9.28 -23.80
C MET A 271 1.14 10.26 -24.88
N PRO A 272 0.30 11.26 -25.21
CA PRO A 272 0.75 12.44 -25.93
C PRO A 272 1.51 13.38 -25.00
N TYR A 273 2.46 14.13 -25.54
CA TYR A 273 3.34 15.01 -24.77
C TYR A 273 2.64 16.15 -24.02
N PHE A 274 1.42 16.54 -24.40
CA PHE A 274 0.64 17.56 -23.70
C PHE A 274 0.36 17.20 -22.23
N ASN A 275 0.50 15.93 -21.89
CA ASN A 275 0.23 15.41 -20.56
C ASN A 275 1.43 15.52 -19.61
N ARG A 276 2.62 15.92 -20.07
CA ARG A 276 3.84 15.93 -19.25
C ARG A 276 4.28 17.33 -18.80
N PRO A 277 4.91 17.48 -17.63
CA PRO A 277 5.33 18.77 -17.08
C PRO A 277 6.70 19.26 -17.61
N TYR A 278 7.18 18.77 -18.76
CA TYR A 278 8.49 19.13 -19.32
C TYR A 278 8.48 19.30 -20.85
N PRO A 279 9.34 20.18 -21.40
CA PRO A 279 9.40 20.47 -22.83
C PRO A 279 10.06 19.31 -23.62
N GLN A 280 9.80 19.27 -24.94
CA GLN A 280 10.41 18.27 -25.85
C GLN A 280 11.93 18.42 -25.99
N GLN A 281 12.42 19.65 -25.84
CA GLN A 281 13.84 19.97 -25.87
C GLN A 281 14.08 21.09 -24.86
N TRP A 282 15.27 21.20 -24.27
CA TRP A 282 15.67 22.34 -23.45
C TRP A 282 17.20 22.50 -23.43
N THR A 283 17.68 23.62 -22.90
CA THR A 283 19.11 23.94 -22.81
C THR A 283 19.51 24.23 -21.38
N GLY A 284 20.76 23.96 -21.02
CA GLY A 284 21.31 24.26 -19.69
C GLY A 284 21.16 23.12 -18.70
N GLU A 285 21.11 23.43 -17.40
CA GLU A 285 21.01 22.39 -16.36
C GLU A 285 19.68 21.64 -16.40
N ASN A 286 19.70 20.36 -16.01
CA ASN A 286 18.52 19.50 -15.97
C ASN A 286 17.64 19.79 -14.75
N THR A 287 16.90 20.89 -14.80
CA THR A 287 15.84 21.20 -13.81
C THR A 287 14.50 20.60 -14.21
N ALA A 288 14.30 20.29 -15.49
CA ALA A 288 13.01 19.88 -16.05
C ALA A 288 12.59 18.46 -15.67
N LEU A 289 13.53 17.50 -15.61
CA LEU A 289 13.21 16.11 -15.28
C LEU A 289 13.28 15.83 -13.77
N GLN A 290 14.27 16.37 -13.05
CA GLN A 290 14.48 16.09 -11.63
C GLN A 290 13.32 16.50 -10.71
N ALA A 291 12.62 17.58 -11.02
CA ALA A 291 11.52 18.07 -10.19
C ALA A 291 10.24 17.21 -10.31
N GLU A 292 10.10 16.49 -11.42
CA GLU A 292 8.81 15.93 -11.85
C GLU A 292 8.87 14.42 -12.14
N GLU A 293 10.03 13.78 -11.98
CA GLU A 293 10.28 12.36 -12.28
C GLU A 293 9.25 11.43 -11.58
N LYS A 294 9.08 11.62 -10.26
CA LYS A 294 8.09 10.88 -9.47
C LYS A 294 6.65 11.26 -9.79
N ALA A 295 6.41 12.50 -10.23
CA ALA A 295 5.09 13.01 -10.52
C ALA A 295 4.60 12.61 -11.91
N ALA A 296 5.49 12.33 -12.87
CA ALA A 296 5.16 12.00 -14.25
C ALA A 296 5.22 10.49 -14.56
N SER A 297 5.84 9.69 -13.67
CA SER A 297 5.95 8.25 -13.88
C SER A 297 4.62 7.51 -13.73
N PHE A 298 4.56 6.35 -14.36
CA PHE A 298 3.43 5.42 -14.32
C PHE A 298 3.94 4.00 -14.44
N GLY A 299 3.13 3.03 -14.02
CA GLY A 299 3.53 1.64 -14.13
C GLY A 299 2.61 0.69 -13.40
N VAL A 300 3.19 -0.43 -12.97
CA VAL A 300 2.50 -1.47 -12.23
C VAL A 300 3.25 -1.79 -10.95
N GLU A 301 2.50 -1.94 -9.87
CA GLU A 301 2.94 -2.50 -8.61
C GLU A 301 2.38 -3.92 -8.47
N PHE A 302 3.25 -4.88 -8.17
CA PHE A 302 2.90 -6.29 -8.01
C PHE A 302 2.54 -6.54 -6.54
N LEU A 303 1.24 -6.53 -6.24
CA LEU A 303 0.74 -6.69 -4.89
C LEU A 303 0.73 -8.16 -4.47
N LEU A 304 0.98 -8.42 -3.19
CA LEU A 304 0.73 -9.74 -2.61
C LEU A 304 -0.79 -10.05 -2.67
N PRO A 305 -1.21 -11.28 -3.04
CA PRO A 305 -2.62 -11.63 -3.26
C PRO A 305 -3.53 -11.37 -2.07
N VAL A 306 -3.00 -11.50 -0.84
CA VAL A 306 -3.76 -11.28 0.39
C VAL A 306 -2.86 -10.61 1.43
N ASP A 307 -3.14 -9.35 1.75
CA ASP A 307 -2.53 -8.71 2.93
C ASP A 307 -3.26 -9.20 4.20
N GLN A 308 -2.73 -10.26 4.79
CA GLN A 308 -3.23 -10.85 6.03
C GLN A 308 -3.23 -9.85 7.20
N TYR A 309 -2.26 -8.93 7.25
CA TYR A 309 -2.15 -7.95 8.32
C TYR A 309 -3.24 -6.89 8.21
N GLN A 310 -3.58 -6.44 7.00
CA GLN A 310 -4.73 -5.58 6.78
C GLN A 310 -6.05 -6.23 7.19
N LYS A 311 -6.27 -7.50 6.83
CA LYS A 311 -7.50 -8.23 7.24
C LYS A 311 -7.57 -8.42 8.75
N THR A 312 -6.45 -8.79 9.39
CA THR A 312 -6.35 -8.93 10.85
C THR A 312 -6.52 -7.59 11.57
N MET A 313 -5.97 -6.49 11.04
CA MET A 313 -6.18 -5.13 11.54
C MET A 313 -7.66 -4.72 11.45
N ARG A 314 -8.33 -5.00 10.33
CA ARG A 314 -9.78 -4.76 10.19
C ARG A 314 -10.57 -5.55 11.23
N SER A 315 -10.25 -6.82 11.44
CA SER A 315 -10.84 -7.65 12.51
C SER A 315 -10.66 -7.02 13.89
N ALA A 316 -9.44 -6.59 14.23
CA ALA A 316 -9.13 -5.95 15.51
C ALA A 316 -9.83 -4.60 15.72
N LYS A 317 -10.09 -3.83 14.64
CA LYS A 317 -10.90 -2.60 14.72
C LYS A 317 -12.36 -2.89 15.09
N TYR A 318 -12.90 -4.04 14.69
CA TYR A 318 -14.24 -4.49 15.07
C TYR A 318 -14.32 -5.09 16.49
N ALA A 319 -13.20 -5.17 17.22
CA ALA A 319 -13.20 -5.75 18.57
C ALA A 319 -14.12 -5.03 19.55
N VAL A 320 -14.20 -3.70 19.48
CA VAL A 320 -15.10 -2.90 20.32
C VAL A 320 -16.54 -3.36 20.17
N LEU A 321 -16.97 -3.61 18.92
CA LEU A 321 -18.30 -4.09 18.62
C LEU A 321 -18.55 -5.46 19.24
N ILE A 322 -17.64 -6.41 19.03
CA ILE A 322 -17.79 -7.77 19.59
C ILE A 322 -17.85 -7.73 21.11
N ILE A 323 -16.97 -6.97 21.78
CA ILE A 323 -16.93 -6.88 23.24
C ILE A 323 -18.25 -6.29 23.77
N LEU A 324 -18.68 -5.16 23.21
CA LEU A 324 -19.90 -4.46 23.64
C LEU A 324 -21.13 -5.35 23.49
N LEU A 325 -21.29 -6.00 22.34
CA LEU A 325 -22.44 -6.85 22.06
C LEU A 325 -22.44 -8.13 22.88
N THR A 326 -21.26 -8.72 23.11
CA THR A 326 -21.13 -9.90 23.98
C THR A 326 -21.51 -9.58 25.41
N PHE A 327 -21.04 -8.45 25.94
CA PHE A 327 -21.38 -8.03 27.30
C PHE A 327 -22.83 -7.62 27.44
N ALA A 328 -23.41 -6.95 26.42
CA ALA A 328 -24.84 -6.66 26.38
C ALA A 328 -25.66 -7.96 26.36
N ALA A 329 -25.29 -8.94 25.52
CA ALA A 329 -25.96 -10.23 25.47
C ALA A 329 -25.87 -10.99 26.80
N LEU A 330 -24.70 -10.97 27.46
CA LEU A 330 -24.52 -11.55 28.80
C LEU A 330 -25.43 -10.88 29.84
N PHE A 331 -25.46 -9.54 29.82
CA PHE A 331 -26.26 -8.75 30.74
C PHE A 331 -27.76 -9.03 30.57
N PHE A 332 -28.25 -9.09 29.32
CA PHE A 332 -29.64 -9.47 29.04
C PHE A 332 -29.94 -10.92 29.42
N SER A 333 -29.02 -11.86 29.14
CA SER A 333 -29.19 -13.26 29.53
C SER A 333 -29.25 -13.44 31.04
N GLU A 334 -28.49 -12.66 31.80
CA GLU A 334 -28.58 -12.63 33.26
C GLU A 334 -29.97 -12.17 33.73
N PHE A 335 -30.52 -11.12 33.10
CA PHE A 335 -31.84 -10.60 33.41
C PHE A 335 -32.95 -11.65 33.20
N LEU A 336 -32.88 -12.44 32.12
CA LEU A 336 -33.83 -13.51 31.85
C LEU A 336 -33.59 -14.77 32.70
N GLY A 337 -32.33 -15.06 33.06
CA GLY A 337 -31.89 -16.34 33.62
C GLY A 337 -31.93 -16.49 35.15
N LYS A 338 -32.19 -15.41 35.90
CA LYS A 338 -32.17 -15.34 37.38
C LYS A 338 -30.84 -15.77 38.05
N ARG A 339 -29.76 -16.01 37.31
CA ARG A 339 -28.43 -16.31 37.84
C ARG A 339 -27.51 -15.11 37.66
N LYS A 340 -27.00 -14.58 38.77
CA LYS A 340 -26.08 -13.43 38.76
C LYS A 340 -24.70 -13.85 38.26
N VAL A 341 -24.20 -13.18 37.23
CA VAL A 341 -22.83 -13.35 36.70
C VAL A 341 -21.90 -12.40 37.44
N HIS A 342 -20.83 -12.91 38.04
CA HIS A 342 -19.90 -12.07 38.79
C HIS A 342 -19.07 -11.18 37.85
N PRO A 343 -18.73 -9.92 38.20
CA PRO A 343 -17.86 -9.06 37.39
C PRO A 343 -16.56 -9.71 36.90
N PHE A 344 -15.94 -10.55 37.74
CA PHE A 344 -14.75 -11.32 37.37
C PHE A 344 -14.96 -12.24 36.16
N GLN A 345 -16.17 -12.78 35.97
CA GLN A 345 -16.50 -13.64 34.83
C GLN A 345 -16.60 -12.82 33.54
N TYR A 346 -17.09 -11.57 33.60
CA TYR A 346 -17.02 -10.65 32.46
C TYR A 346 -15.57 -10.35 32.06
N LEU A 347 -14.68 -10.17 33.05
CA LEU A 347 -13.26 -9.98 32.80
C LEU A 347 -12.63 -11.17 32.07
N LEU A 348 -12.92 -12.41 32.52
CA LEU A 348 -12.40 -13.62 31.87
C LEU A 348 -12.91 -13.79 30.44
N ILE A 349 -14.18 -13.51 30.19
CA ILE A 349 -14.75 -13.54 28.83
C ILE A 349 -14.11 -12.46 27.96
N GLY A 350 -13.91 -11.25 28.52
CA GLY A 350 -13.16 -10.17 27.89
C GLY A 350 -11.74 -10.57 27.51
N ALA A 351 -11.02 -11.22 28.42
CA ALA A 351 -9.67 -11.72 28.17
C ALA A 351 -9.65 -12.77 27.05
N ALA A 352 -10.62 -13.69 27.03
CA ALA A 352 -10.75 -14.67 25.94
C ALA A 352 -11.01 -13.99 24.57
N MET A 353 -11.83 -12.93 24.54
CA MET A 353 -12.06 -12.13 23.34
C MET A 353 -10.81 -11.37 22.88
N ILE A 354 -9.92 -10.96 23.78
CA ILE A 354 -8.64 -10.34 23.40
C ILE A 354 -7.68 -11.40 22.84
N ILE A 355 -7.58 -12.56 23.50
CA ILE A 355 -6.73 -13.68 23.09
C ILE A 355 -7.09 -14.16 21.68
N TYR A 356 -8.37 -14.12 21.29
CA TYR A 356 -8.82 -14.38 19.92
C TYR A 356 -7.99 -13.63 18.87
N TYR A 357 -7.68 -12.34 19.07
CA TYR A 357 -6.94 -11.55 18.09
C TYR A 357 -5.45 -11.93 18.04
N ILE A 358 -4.88 -12.36 19.16
CA ILE A 358 -3.51 -12.90 19.20
C ILE A 358 -3.46 -14.23 18.42
N LEU A 359 -4.44 -15.11 18.63
CA LEU A 359 -4.57 -16.37 17.89
C LEU A 359 -4.78 -16.11 16.41
N LEU A 360 -5.66 -15.18 16.05
CA LEU A 360 -5.93 -14.81 14.66
C LEU A 360 -4.65 -14.33 13.96
N LEU A 361 -3.91 -13.40 14.60
CA LEU A 361 -2.64 -12.91 14.08
C LEU A 361 -1.64 -14.06 13.89
N SER A 362 -1.39 -14.84 14.94
CA SER A 362 -0.41 -15.92 14.91
C SER A 362 -0.75 -17.03 13.92
N PHE A 363 -2.02 -17.40 13.76
CA PHE A 363 -2.44 -18.40 12.78
C PHE A 363 -2.43 -17.83 11.36
N SER A 364 -2.77 -16.54 11.18
CA SER A 364 -2.70 -15.90 9.85
C SER A 364 -1.28 -15.79 9.33
N GLU A 365 -0.26 -15.81 10.20
CA GLU A 365 1.15 -15.83 9.79
C GLU A 365 1.61 -17.19 9.25
N GLN A 366 0.83 -18.26 9.43
CA GLN A 366 1.20 -19.63 9.05
C GLN A 366 0.20 -20.28 8.09
N LEU A 367 -1.03 -19.76 8.03
CA LEU A 367 -2.15 -20.29 7.27
C LEU A 367 -2.87 -19.13 6.57
N ASP A 368 -3.59 -19.44 5.49
CA ASP A 368 -4.47 -18.47 4.85
C ASP A 368 -5.42 -17.81 5.86
N PHE A 369 -5.64 -16.51 5.70
CA PHE A 369 -6.47 -15.71 6.60
C PHE A 369 -7.84 -16.36 6.89
N ASN A 370 -8.49 -16.95 5.89
CA ASN A 370 -9.81 -17.56 6.05
C ASN A 370 -9.78 -18.75 7.01
N THR A 371 -8.76 -19.60 6.88
CA THR A 371 -8.56 -20.77 7.73
C THR A 371 -8.16 -20.36 9.14
N ALA A 372 -7.26 -19.39 9.27
CA ALA A 372 -6.87 -18.81 10.55
C ALA A 372 -8.06 -18.21 11.31
N TYR A 373 -8.92 -17.46 10.60
CA TYR A 373 -10.14 -16.88 11.15
C TYR A 373 -11.11 -17.95 11.66
N LEU A 374 -11.34 -19.00 10.89
CA LEU A 374 -12.23 -20.08 11.27
C LEU A 374 -11.74 -20.80 12.54
N ILE A 375 -10.45 -21.15 12.60
CA ILE A 375 -9.86 -21.84 13.76
C ILE A 375 -9.91 -20.95 15.00
N ALA A 376 -9.48 -19.68 14.89
CA ALA A 376 -9.48 -18.75 16.01
C ALA A 376 -10.90 -18.49 16.54
N SER A 377 -11.86 -18.23 15.65
CA SER A 377 -13.25 -17.95 16.05
C SER A 377 -13.93 -19.18 16.66
N ALA A 378 -13.75 -20.36 16.07
CA ALA A 378 -14.28 -21.60 16.62
C ALA A 378 -13.71 -21.91 18.01
N ALA A 379 -12.39 -21.77 18.19
CA ALA A 379 -11.73 -21.97 19.48
C ALA A 379 -12.28 -21.02 20.55
N THR A 380 -12.45 -19.74 20.22
CA THR A 380 -12.99 -18.73 21.14
C THR A 380 -14.46 -18.98 21.48
N VAL A 381 -15.31 -19.32 20.49
CA VAL A 381 -16.72 -19.65 20.72
C VAL A 381 -16.86 -20.89 21.60
N ILE A 382 -16.05 -21.93 21.38
CA ILE A 382 -16.04 -23.15 22.20
C ILE A 382 -15.60 -22.82 23.63
N LEU A 383 -14.51 -22.07 23.80
CA LEU A 383 -13.99 -21.69 25.13
C LEU A 383 -15.03 -20.90 25.93
N ILE A 384 -15.59 -19.85 25.34
CA ILE A 384 -16.59 -19.00 26.01
C ILE A 384 -17.88 -19.80 26.22
N GLY A 385 -18.34 -20.57 25.24
CA GLY A 385 -19.53 -21.41 25.35
C GLY A 385 -19.43 -22.44 26.47
N ALA A 386 -18.29 -23.15 26.58
CA ALA A 386 -18.03 -24.11 27.65
C ALA A 386 -17.98 -23.44 29.03
N PHE A 387 -17.31 -22.29 29.13
CA PHE A 387 -17.26 -21.50 30.37
C PHE A 387 -18.67 -21.06 30.82
N LEU A 388 -19.49 -20.57 29.88
CA LEU A 388 -20.86 -20.16 30.16
C LEU A 388 -21.76 -21.33 30.52
N ALA A 389 -21.58 -22.50 29.89
CA ALA A 389 -22.33 -23.70 30.23
C ALA A 389 -22.08 -24.19 31.67
N ALA A 390 -20.92 -23.88 32.25
CA ALA A 390 -20.61 -24.18 33.64
C ALA A 390 -21.30 -23.21 34.64
N ILE A 391 -21.61 -21.99 34.23
CA ILE A 391 -22.11 -20.92 35.12
C ILE A 391 -23.63 -20.72 34.98
N LEU A 392 -24.12 -20.73 33.74
CA LEU A 392 -25.51 -20.48 33.37
C LEU A 392 -26.27 -21.79 33.17
N ASN A 393 -27.57 -21.68 32.88
CA ASN A 393 -28.34 -22.84 32.42
C ASN A 393 -27.93 -23.22 30.97
N LYS A 394 -28.14 -24.48 30.59
CA LYS A 394 -27.75 -24.98 29.26
C LYS A 394 -28.37 -24.20 28.09
N ARG A 395 -29.59 -23.68 28.25
CA ARG A 395 -30.30 -22.92 27.19
C ARG A 395 -29.68 -21.54 26.96
N SER A 396 -29.43 -20.79 28.02
CA SER A 396 -28.78 -19.48 28.00
C SER A 396 -27.34 -19.58 27.49
N ALA A 397 -26.58 -20.59 27.93
CA ALA A 397 -25.23 -20.81 27.43
C ALA A 397 -25.20 -21.13 25.93
N ALA A 398 -26.09 -22.00 25.45
CA ALA A 398 -26.21 -22.31 24.03
C ALA A 398 -26.67 -21.10 23.21
N ALA A 399 -27.64 -20.33 23.71
CA ALA A 399 -28.10 -19.11 23.06
C ALA A 399 -26.96 -18.09 22.91
N LEU A 400 -26.13 -17.92 23.94
CA LEU A 400 -25.03 -16.97 23.89
C LEU A 400 -23.89 -17.42 22.97
N ALA A 401 -23.57 -18.71 22.95
CA ALA A 401 -22.61 -19.27 22.01
C ALA A 401 -23.09 -19.10 20.55
N ALA A 402 -24.39 -19.27 20.29
CA ALA A 402 -24.98 -19.03 18.98
C ALA A 402 -24.91 -17.54 18.57
N ILE A 403 -25.18 -16.63 19.51
CA ILE A 403 -25.03 -15.17 19.29
C ILE A 403 -23.57 -14.83 18.96
N LEU A 404 -22.60 -15.36 19.72
CA LEU A 404 -21.17 -15.17 19.45
C LEU A 404 -20.77 -15.69 18.07
N SER A 405 -21.20 -16.90 17.71
CA SER A 405 -20.96 -17.47 16.39
C SER A 405 -21.53 -16.57 15.28
N THR A 406 -22.74 -16.04 15.48
CA THR A 406 -23.37 -15.09 14.54
C THR A 406 -22.52 -13.82 14.38
N PHE A 407 -21.97 -13.27 15.47
CA PHE A 407 -21.11 -12.09 15.39
C PHE A 407 -19.80 -12.39 14.65
N TYR A 408 -19.13 -13.51 14.91
CA TYR A 408 -17.92 -13.88 14.16
C TYR A 408 -18.21 -14.12 12.67
N VAL A 409 -19.31 -14.80 12.33
CA VAL A 409 -19.72 -14.96 10.92
C VAL A 409 -20.02 -13.60 10.27
N PHE A 410 -20.73 -12.71 10.98
CA PHE A 410 -21.02 -11.36 10.49
C PHE A 410 -19.74 -10.55 10.24
N ILE A 411 -18.78 -10.57 11.17
CA ILE A 411 -17.49 -9.89 11.00
C ILE A 411 -16.68 -10.52 9.86
N PHE A 412 -16.70 -11.85 9.71
CA PHE A 412 -16.05 -12.51 8.57
C PHE A 412 -16.58 -11.97 7.24
N VAL A 413 -17.91 -11.88 7.09
CA VAL A 413 -18.54 -11.29 5.90
C VAL A 413 -18.10 -9.84 5.70
N LEU A 414 -18.09 -9.01 6.75
CA LEU A 414 -17.62 -7.62 6.66
C LEU A 414 -16.17 -7.49 6.19
N ILE A 415 -15.30 -8.40 6.61
CA ILE A 415 -13.87 -8.37 6.23
C ILE A 415 -13.69 -8.73 4.75
N GLN A 416 -14.48 -9.65 4.21
CA GLN A 416 -14.38 -10.03 2.79
C GLN A 416 -14.94 -8.99 1.84
N LEU A 417 -15.81 -8.12 2.34
CA LEU A 417 -16.29 -6.99 1.57
C LEU A 417 -15.26 -5.86 1.65
N GLN A 418 -14.71 -5.47 0.50
CA GLN A 418 -13.82 -4.31 0.41
C GLN A 418 -14.64 -3.01 0.38
N ASP A 419 -15.51 -2.83 -0.61
CA ASP A 419 -16.19 -1.55 -0.84
C ASP A 419 -17.48 -1.37 -0.02
N LEU A 420 -18.18 -2.46 0.29
CA LEU A 420 -19.49 -2.43 0.98
C LEU A 420 -19.38 -2.56 2.50
N ALA A 421 -18.17 -2.57 3.06
CA ALA A 421 -17.94 -2.81 4.48
C ALA A 421 -18.62 -1.77 5.38
N LEU A 422 -18.59 -0.49 5.00
CA LEU A 422 -19.22 0.58 5.79
C LEU A 422 -20.75 0.49 5.74
N LEU A 423 -21.30 0.17 4.58
CA LEU A 423 -22.75 0.02 4.38
C LEU A 423 -23.28 -1.15 5.22
N LEU A 424 -22.73 -2.34 5.02
CA LEU A 424 -23.17 -3.53 5.75
C LEU A 424 -22.85 -3.46 7.24
N GLY A 425 -21.73 -2.83 7.61
CA GLY A 425 -21.37 -2.56 9.00
C GLY A 425 -22.40 -1.66 9.70
N SER A 426 -22.79 -0.55 9.06
CA SER A 426 -23.78 0.38 9.62
C SER A 426 -25.18 -0.21 9.67
N VAL A 427 -25.62 -0.94 8.63
CA VAL A 427 -26.90 -1.66 8.64
C VAL A 427 -26.92 -2.75 9.72
N GLY A 428 -25.83 -3.53 9.85
CA GLY A 428 -25.71 -4.55 10.88
C GLY A 428 -25.77 -3.95 12.29
N LEU A 429 -25.03 -2.86 12.54
CA LEU A 429 -25.08 -2.15 13.82
C LEU A 429 -26.48 -1.59 14.10
N PHE A 430 -27.14 -1.03 13.10
CA PHE A 430 -28.51 -0.52 13.21
C PHE A 430 -29.49 -1.63 13.59
N LEU A 431 -29.44 -2.79 12.92
CA LEU A 431 -30.29 -3.93 13.24
C LEU A 431 -30.02 -4.46 14.66
N ILE A 432 -28.76 -4.53 15.07
CA ILE A 432 -28.40 -4.97 16.42
C ILE A 432 -28.95 -4.02 17.48
N VAL A 433 -28.81 -2.70 17.28
CA VAL A 433 -29.39 -1.69 18.18
C VAL A 433 -30.92 -1.81 18.19
N ALA A 434 -31.58 -1.98 17.05
CA ALA A 434 -33.03 -2.16 16.96
C ALA A 434 -33.50 -3.40 17.74
N VAL A 435 -32.77 -4.52 17.64
CA VAL A 435 -33.04 -5.74 18.41
C VAL A 435 -32.85 -5.48 19.92
N MET A 436 -31.78 -4.79 20.32
CA MET A 436 -31.58 -4.41 21.73
C MET A 436 -32.70 -3.51 22.26
N MET A 437 -33.17 -2.53 21.47
CA MET A 437 -34.29 -1.67 21.82
C MET A 437 -35.58 -2.47 22.01
N TYR A 438 -35.87 -3.42 21.11
CA TYR A 438 -37.04 -4.29 21.20
C TYR A 438 -37.04 -5.15 22.47
N PHE A 439 -35.90 -5.77 22.81
CA PHE A 439 -35.79 -6.56 24.05
C PHE A 439 -35.85 -5.69 25.30
N SER A 440 -35.19 -4.52 25.27
CA SER A 440 -35.24 -3.54 26.37
C SER A 440 -36.65 -3.08 26.68
N ALA A 441 -37.49 -2.85 25.66
CA ALA A 441 -38.88 -2.43 25.82
C ALA A 441 -39.78 -3.49 26.49
N LYS A 442 -39.43 -4.78 26.38
CA LYS A 442 -40.15 -5.87 27.04
C LYS A 442 -39.68 -6.14 28.48
N MET A 443 -38.64 -5.46 28.94
CA MET A 443 -38.09 -5.64 30.27
C MET A 443 -38.74 -4.67 31.27
N ASP A 444 -39.20 -5.22 32.39
CA ASP A 444 -39.86 -4.46 33.45
C ASP A 444 -38.82 -3.88 34.41
N TRP A 445 -38.25 -2.74 34.02
CA TRP A 445 -37.17 -2.05 34.76
C TRP A 445 -37.57 -1.66 36.19
N SER A 446 -38.87 -1.54 36.46
CA SER A 446 -39.42 -1.01 37.71
C SER A 446 -39.37 -1.99 38.89
N ARG A 447 -39.38 -3.30 38.64
CA ARG A 447 -39.62 -4.34 39.66
C ARG A 447 -38.41 -4.68 40.55
N GLN A 448 -37.26 -4.07 40.30
CA GLN A 448 -36.00 -4.28 41.05
C GLN A 448 -35.35 -2.98 41.53
N LEU A 449 -35.96 -1.81 41.27
CA LEU A 449 -35.53 -0.52 41.82
C LEU A 449 -36.17 -0.23 43.20
N SER A 450 -37.07 -1.09 43.70
CA SER A 450 -37.77 -0.97 44.98
C SER A 450 -37.15 -1.81 46.10
#